data_AF-A0A538KAW4-F1
#
_entry.id   AF-A0A538KAW4-F1
#
_cell.length_a   1.000
_cell.length_b   1.000
_cell.length_c   1.000
_cell.angle_alpha   90.00
_cell.angle_beta   90.00
_cell.angle_gamma   90.00
#
_symmetry.space_group_name_H-M   'P 1'
#
loop_
_entity.id
_entity.type
_entity.pdbx_description
1 polymer ?
#
loop_
_entity_poly.entity_id
_entity_poly.type
_entity_poly.pdbx_seq_one_letter_code
_entity_poly.pdbx_strand_id
1 'polypeptide(L)'
;MARRYFGTDGVRGVVGEDLTAALVERLGKAATLWSKGGRVFVGRDTRASGPALEEAFARGIVEAGGNAVLAGVLPTPAVALLALDLGVVVSASHNPPEYNGIKIFDRDGRKLTDAA
;
A
#
# COMPACT_ATOMS: atom_id res chain seq x y z
N MET A 1 -6.57 14.47 -18.16
CA MET A 1 -5.29 14.66 -17.44
C MET A 1 -4.52 13.36 -17.47
N ALA A 2 -3.23 13.36 -17.81
CA ALA A 2 -2.42 12.14 -17.73
C ALA A 2 -2.25 11.70 -16.27
N ARG A 3 -2.33 10.39 -15.99
CA ARG A 3 -2.11 9.85 -14.64
C ARG A 3 -0.66 10.14 -14.22
N ARG A 4 -0.47 10.66 -13.00
CA ARG A 4 0.86 11.04 -12.46
C ARG A 4 1.50 9.95 -11.60
N TYR A 5 0.71 9.22 -10.82
CA TYR A 5 1.23 8.24 -9.83
C TYR A 5 0.60 6.84 -9.94
N PHE A 6 -0.66 6.74 -10.34
CA PHE A 6 -1.38 5.47 -10.38
C PHE A 6 -1.23 4.78 -11.74
N GLY A 7 -0.70 3.55 -11.71
CA GLY A 7 -0.65 2.64 -12.85
C GLY A 7 -1.84 1.68 -12.86
N THR A 8 -1.71 0.55 -13.56
CA THR A 8 -2.76 -0.49 -13.63
C THR A 8 -3.01 -1.23 -12.32
N ASP A 9 -2.09 -1.18 -11.37
CA ASP A 9 -2.15 -1.97 -10.14
C ASP A 9 -1.43 -1.24 -8.99
N GLY A 10 -1.98 -0.08 -8.65
CA GLY A 10 -1.52 0.79 -7.57
C GLY A 10 -0.46 1.82 -7.98
N VAL A 11 0.34 2.26 -7.00
CA VAL A 11 1.46 3.20 -7.20
C VAL A 11 2.76 2.39 -7.25
N ARG A 12 3.62 2.65 -8.24
CA ARG A 12 4.91 1.96 -8.42
C ARG A 12 5.98 2.93 -8.88
N GLY A 13 7.22 2.60 -8.57
CA GLY A 13 8.38 3.36 -9.04
C GLY A 13 9.67 2.92 -8.38
N VAL A 14 10.78 3.52 -8.80
CA VAL A 14 12.10 3.30 -8.17
C VAL A 14 12.07 3.86 -6.75
N VAL A 15 12.53 3.08 -5.78
CA VAL A 15 12.51 3.48 -4.37
C VAL A 15 13.50 4.62 -4.13
N GLY A 16 13.04 5.68 -3.47
CA GLY A 16 13.84 6.86 -3.19
C GLY A 16 13.83 7.93 -4.30
N GLU A 17 13.39 7.58 -5.51
CA GLU A 17 13.21 8.50 -6.63
C GLU A 17 11.72 8.77 -6.88
N ASP A 18 11.04 7.80 -7.49
CA ASP A 18 9.60 7.89 -7.80
C ASP A 18 8.74 7.53 -6.58
N LEU A 19 9.14 6.46 -5.87
CA LEU A 19 8.44 5.94 -4.69
C LEU A 19 9.22 6.33 -3.43
N THR A 20 9.06 7.59 -3.03
CA THR A 20 9.68 8.13 -1.82
C THR A 20 8.90 7.73 -0.56
N ALA A 21 9.59 7.68 0.59
CA ALA A 21 8.93 7.44 1.88
C ALA A 21 7.82 8.45 2.17
N ALA A 22 8.04 9.73 1.84
CA ALA A 22 7.04 10.79 1.98
C ALA A 22 5.80 10.55 1.10
N LEU A 23 5.97 10.04 -0.13
CA LEU A 23 4.83 9.65 -0.96
C LEU A 23 4.08 8.48 -0.33
N VAL A 24 4.77 7.44 0.14
CA VAL A 24 4.15 6.27 0.76
C VAL A 24 3.40 6.61 2.04
N GLU A 25 3.94 7.49 2.88
CA GLU A 25 3.25 7.99 4.06
C GLU A 25 1.97 8.76 3.69
N ARG A 26 2.01 9.60 2.65
CA ARG A 26 0.82 10.27 2.12
C ARG A 26 -0.23 9.29 1.60
N LEU A 27 0.19 8.16 1.01
CA LEU A 27 -0.74 7.10 0.60
C LEU A 27 -1.39 6.43 1.83
N GLY A 28 -0.64 6.20 2.91
CA GLY A 28 -1.19 5.70 4.18
C GLY A 28 -2.25 6.64 4.78
N LYS A 29 -1.96 7.94 4.78
CA LYS A 29 -2.94 8.98 5.17
C LYS A 29 -4.19 8.94 4.29
N ALA A 30 -4.01 8.86 2.98
CA ALA A 30 -5.12 8.81 2.03
C ALA A 30 -5.99 7.55 2.21
N ALA A 31 -5.39 6.38 2.40
CA ALA A 31 -6.11 5.13 2.67
C ALA A 31 -6.94 5.20 3.98
N THR A 32 -6.40 5.88 4.99
CA THR A 32 -7.09 6.08 6.27
C THR A 32 -8.30 7.00 6.15
N LEU A 33 -8.15 8.12 5.43
CA LEU A 33 -9.25 9.02 5.15
C LEU A 33 -10.34 8.34 4.31
N TRP A 34 -9.94 7.55 3.30
CA TRP A 34 -10.87 6.79 2.46
C TRP A 34 -11.67 5.77 3.28
N SER A 35 -11.00 5.04 4.18
CA SER A 35 -11.62 4.06 5.07
C SER A 35 -12.30 4.67 6.30
N LYS A 36 -12.36 6.01 6.42
CA LYS A 36 -12.95 6.75 7.55
C LYS A 36 -12.36 6.36 8.91
N GLY A 37 -11.03 6.23 8.98
CA GLY A 37 -10.31 5.82 10.20
C GLY A 37 -10.35 4.31 10.47
N GLY A 38 -10.61 3.50 9.43
CA GLY A 38 -10.73 2.05 9.54
C GLY A 38 -9.42 1.31 9.83
N ARG A 39 -9.52 -0.02 9.89
CA ARG A 39 -8.36 -0.92 10.05
C ARG A 39 -7.81 -1.30 8.68
N VAL A 40 -6.53 -1.04 8.47
CA VAL A 40 -5.82 -1.34 7.22
C VAL A 40 -4.89 -2.52 7.46
N PHE A 41 -5.15 -3.65 6.79
CA PHE A 41 -4.30 -4.83 6.86
C PHE A 41 -3.14 -4.68 5.87
N VAL A 42 -1.92 -4.56 6.37
CA VAL A 42 -0.73 -4.26 5.55
C VAL A 42 0.17 -5.49 5.53
N GLY A 43 0.47 -5.99 4.33
CA GLY A 43 1.50 -6.99 4.12
C GLY A 43 2.50 -6.55 3.07
N ARG A 44 3.62 -7.26 2.97
CA ARG A 44 4.67 -6.97 1.99
C ARG A 44 5.25 -8.23 1.39
N ASP A 45 5.91 -8.07 0.24
CA ASP A 45 6.79 -9.11 -0.29
C ASP A 45 8.18 -9.11 0.41
N THR A 46 9.12 -9.84 -0.16
CA THR A 46 10.47 -10.03 0.37
C THR A 46 11.49 -9.00 -0.12
N ARG A 47 11.07 -7.91 -0.78
CA ARG A 47 12.00 -6.87 -1.24
C ARG A 47 12.70 -6.20 -0.06
N ALA A 48 13.98 -5.89 -0.23
CA ALA A 48 14.80 -5.28 0.82
C ALA A 48 14.27 -3.90 1.25
N SER A 49 13.65 -3.15 0.33
CA SER A 49 12.97 -1.88 0.61
C SER A 49 11.63 -2.03 1.33
N GLY A 50 11.07 -3.24 1.39
CA GLY A 50 9.74 -3.52 1.92
C GLY A 50 9.51 -3.06 3.37
N PRO A 51 10.37 -3.40 4.34
CA PRO A 51 10.19 -2.99 5.74
C PRO A 51 10.10 -1.48 5.92
N ALA A 52 10.98 -0.71 5.27
CA ALA A 52 10.97 0.76 5.38
C ALA A 52 9.71 1.39 4.78
N LEU A 53 9.20 0.83 3.67
CA LEU A 53 7.97 1.31 3.02
C LEU A 53 6.71 0.88 3.78
N GLU A 54 6.68 -0.33 4.37
CA GLU A 54 5.63 -0.79 5.28
C GLU A 54 5.52 0.14 6.49
N GLU A 55 6.66 0.50 7.10
CA GLU A 55 6.69 1.44 8.22
C GLU A 55 6.23 2.86 7.81
N ALA A 56 6.69 3.37 6.66
CA ALA A 56 6.26 4.67 6.15
C ALA A 56 4.74 4.71 5.91
N PHE A 57 4.18 3.65 5.34
CA PHE A 57 2.74 3.55 5.11
C PHE A 57 1.96 3.48 6.43
N ALA A 58 2.42 2.66 7.38
CA ALA A 58 1.84 2.52 8.71
C ALA A 58 1.84 3.84 9.49
N ARG A 59 2.94 4.59 9.42
CA ARG A 59 3.06 5.94 10.01
C ARG A 59 2.00 6.88 9.46
N GLY A 60 1.82 6.88 8.13
CA GLY A 60 0.77 7.64 7.48
C GLY A 60 -0.63 7.28 7.96
N ILE A 61 -0.89 5.98 8.20
CA ILE A 61 -2.16 5.52 8.75
C ILE A 61 -2.40 6.07 10.16
N VAL A 62 -1.41 5.89 11.05
CA VAL A 62 -1.52 6.28 12.46
C VAL A 62 -1.66 7.80 12.59
N GLU A 63 -0.91 8.59 11.82
CA GLU A 63 -1.00 10.05 11.83
C GLU A 63 -2.37 10.58 11.37
N ALA A 64 -3.07 9.84 10.51
CA ALA A 64 -4.43 10.17 10.08
C ALA A 64 -5.51 9.60 11.02
N GLY A 65 -5.14 8.98 12.14
CA GLY A 65 -6.07 8.44 13.14
C GLY A 65 -6.61 7.04 12.84
N GLY A 66 -6.00 6.31 11.91
CA GLY A 66 -6.37 4.94 11.56
C GLY A 66 -5.60 3.87 12.35
N ASN A 67 -5.89 2.60 12.05
CA ASN A 67 -5.20 1.46 12.66
C ASN A 67 -4.50 0.60 11.60
N ALA A 68 -3.17 0.56 11.63
CA ALA A 68 -2.35 -0.30 10.77
C ALA A 68 -2.14 -1.67 11.43
N VAL A 69 -2.61 -2.74 10.77
CA VAL A 69 -2.39 -4.13 11.21
C VAL A 69 -1.31 -4.74 10.32
N LEU A 70 -0.10 -4.89 10.86
CA LEU A 70 1.07 -5.36 10.10
C LEU A 70 1.14 -6.89 10.08
N ALA A 71 1.10 -7.47 8.89
CA ALA A 71 1.20 -8.90 8.65
C ALA A 71 2.65 -9.35 8.37
N GLY A 72 3.56 -8.40 8.08
CA GLY A 72 4.91 -8.70 7.64
C GLY A 72 4.92 -9.32 6.23
N VAL A 73 5.77 -10.33 6.03
CA VAL A 73 5.90 -11.00 4.72
C VAL A 73 4.66 -11.87 4.46
N LEU A 74 3.87 -11.50 3.45
CA LEU A 74 2.68 -12.24 3.08
C LEU A 74 2.40 -12.15 1.57
N PRO A 75 2.01 -13.25 0.89
CA PRO A 75 1.63 -13.20 -0.51
C PRO A 75 0.45 -12.24 -0.77
N THR A 76 0.47 -11.55 -1.91
CA THR A 76 -0.62 -10.66 -2.35
C THR A 76 -2.03 -11.27 -2.20
N PRO A 77 -2.33 -12.51 -2.65
CA PRO A 77 -3.67 -13.07 -2.49
C PRO A 77 -4.09 -13.28 -1.03
N ALA A 78 -3.15 -13.54 -0.12
CA ALA A 78 -3.46 -13.69 1.29
C ALA A 78 -3.80 -12.34 1.94
N VAL A 79 -3.13 -11.25 1.55
CA VAL A 79 -3.51 -9.90 1.99
C VAL A 79 -4.89 -9.52 1.46
N ALA A 80 -5.19 -9.83 0.19
CA ALA A 80 -6.52 -9.57 -0.37
C ALA A 80 -7.62 -10.36 0.36
N LEU A 81 -7.38 -11.65 0.65
CA LEU A 81 -8.33 -12.50 1.37
C LEU A 81 -8.58 -12.04 2.81
N LEU A 82 -7.54 -11.53 3.48
CA LEU A 82 -7.57 -11.10 4.88
C LEU A 82 -7.76 -9.59 5.04
N ALA A 83 -8.18 -8.89 3.98
CA ALA A 83 -8.46 -7.47 4.03
C ALA A 83 -9.46 -7.18 5.16
N LEU A 84 -9.21 -6.09 5.91
CA LEU A 84 -10.10 -5.64 6.97
C LEU A 84 -11.06 -4.59 6.39
N ASP A 85 -10.91 -3.32 6.78
CA ASP A 85 -11.61 -2.24 6.09
C ASP A 85 -10.91 -1.91 4.77
N LEU A 86 -9.59 -2.12 4.73
CA LEU A 86 -8.75 -2.15 3.53
C LEU A 86 -7.66 -3.22 3.67
N GLY A 87 -7.17 -3.71 2.53
CA GLY A 87 -5.94 -4.50 2.43
C GLY A 87 -4.88 -3.76 1.62
N VAL A 88 -3.63 -3.79 2.05
CA VAL A 88 -2.52 -3.10 1.37
C VAL A 88 -1.33 -4.03 1.21
N VAL A 89 -0.79 -4.10 0.00
CA VAL A 89 0.42 -4.86 -0.31
C VAL A 89 1.54 -3.93 -0.73
N VAL A 90 2.66 -3.96 -0.02
CA VAL A 90 3.93 -3.37 -0.44
C VAL A 90 4.64 -4.37 -1.35
N SER A 91 4.56 -4.16 -2.67
CA SER A 91 5.21 -5.02 -3.65
C SER A 91 5.27 -4.40 -5.05
N ALA A 92 6.41 -4.57 -5.71
CA ALA A 92 6.59 -4.33 -7.15
C ALA A 92 6.31 -5.57 -8.02
N SER A 93 5.91 -6.70 -7.42
CA SER A 93 5.69 -7.98 -8.10
C SER A 93 6.94 -8.41 -8.89
N HIS A 94 6.89 -8.39 -10.23
CA HIS A 94 7.95 -8.86 -11.12
C HIS A 94 8.88 -7.74 -11.61
N ASN A 95 8.67 -6.48 -11.21
CA ASN A 95 9.55 -5.39 -11.61
C ASN A 95 10.98 -5.59 -11.06
N PRO A 96 12.00 -4.93 -11.64
CA PRO A 96 13.38 -5.01 -11.15
C PRO A 96 13.54 -4.70 -9.64
N PRO A 97 14.61 -5.17 -8.98
CA PRO A 97 14.77 -5.08 -7.52
C PRO A 97 14.68 -3.68 -6.92
N GLU A 98 15.12 -2.66 -7.67
CA GLU A 98 15.11 -1.25 -7.29
C GLU A 98 13.70 -0.64 -7.24
N TYR A 99 12.72 -1.31 -7.86
CA TYR A 99 11.32 -0.91 -7.81
C TYR A 99 10.61 -1.45 -6.56
N ASN A 100 9.64 -0.69 -6.09
CA ASN A 100 8.60 -1.18 -5.19
C ASN A 100 7.23 -0.56 -5.55
N GLY A 101 6.21 -0.84 -4.76
CA GLY A 101 4.90 -0.25 -4.98
C GLY A 101 3.90 -0.53 -3.87
N ILE A 102 2.76 0.13 -3.94
CA ILE A 102 1.63 0.00 -3.02
C ILE A 102 0.40 -0.40 -3.81
N LYS A 103 -0.21 -1.54 -3.47
CA LYS A 103 -1.50 -2.01 -4.01
C LYS A 103 -2.54 -1.92 -2.91
N ILE A 104 -3.75 -1.50 -3.25
CA ILE A 104 -4.85 -1.34 -2.28
C ILE A 104 -6.05 -2.18 -2.71
N PHE A 105 -6.60 -2.90 -1.74
CA PHE A 105 -7.77 -3.76 -1.86
C PHE A 105 -8.87 -3.23 -0.94
N ASP A 106 -10.13 -3.28 -1.39
CA ASP A 106 -11.29 -3.05 -0.55
C ASP A 106 -11.48 -4.20 0.47
N ARG A 107 -12.50 -4.06 1.31
CA ARG A 107 -12.88 -5.06 2.32
C ARG A 107 -13.27 -6.43 1.78
N ASP A 108 -13.61 -6.51 0.49
CA ASP A 108 -13.96 -7.77 -0.17
C ASP A 108 -12.74 -8.36 -0.91
N GLY A 109 -11.55 -7.79 -0.70
CA GLY A 109 -10.31 -8.23 -1.34
C GLY A 109 -10.24 -7.88 -2.83
N ARG A 110 -11.11 -7.00 -3.33
CA ARG A 110 -11.05 -6.52 -4.71
C ARG A 110 -10.15 -5.31 -4.80
N LYS A 111 -9.40 -5.21 -5.90
CA LYS A 111 -8.54 -4.06 -6.14
C LYS A 111 -9.40 -2.80 -6.24
N LEU A 112 -8.96 -1.72 -5.59
CA LEU A 112 -9.57 -0.42 -5.82
C LEU A 112 -9.35 -0.01 -7.28
N THR A 113 -10.42 0.42 -7.92
CA THR A 113 -10.40 0.93 -9.30
C THR A 113 -10.70 2.43 -9.28
N ASP A 114 -10.40 3.14 -10.36
CA ASP A 114 -10.68 4.59 -10.46
C ASP A 114 -12.19 4.92 -10.32
N ALA A 115 -13.07 3.93 -10.51
CA ALA A 115 -14.52 4.09 -10.37
C ALA A 115 -15.04 3.76 -8.95
N ALA A 116 -14.15 3.32 -8.04
CA ALA A 116 -14.48 2.92 -6.67
C ALA A 116 -14.58 4.12 -5.71
#